data_AF-A0A9E5LMJ0-F1
#
_entry.id   AF-A0A9E5LMJ0-F1
#
_cell.length_a   1.000
_cell.length_b   1.000
_cell.length_c   1.000
_cell.angle_alpha   90.00
_cell.angle_beta   90.00
_cell.angle_gamma   90.00
#
_symmetry.space_group_name_H-M   'P 1'
#
loop_
_entity.id
_entity.type
_entity.pdbx_description
1 polymer ?
#
loop_
_entity_poly.entity_id
_entity_poly.type
_entity_poly.pdbx_seq_one_letter_code
_entity_poly.pdbx_strand_id
1 'polypeptide(L)'
;MFWSQRARVDYTFRKRATLTALFQGLSSAMDACDADPYLRRAAKFHGERTDRSCPVCRSKKMVELRYTFGDQLGQYSGRIKNLEELRDMQSEFGEFRVYEVEVCNDCGWNHLTASFLLGDGVNRKPPRRSKTIEDEPLQRRSG
;
A
#
# COMPACT_ATOMS: atom_id res chain seq x y z
N MET A 1 12.18 0.35 -13.27
CA MET A 1 12.93 -0.68 -12.52
C MET A 1 13.56 -0.01 -11.31
N PHE A 2 13.41 -0.59 -10.12
CA PHE A 2 14.10 -0.10 -8.91
C PHE A 2 15.55 -0.57 -8.94
N TRP A 3 16.50 0.31 -8.59
CA TRP A 3 17.92 -0.04 -8.60
C TRP A 3 18.33 -0.74 -7.29
N SER A 4 17.59 -0.48 -6.20
CA SER A 4 17.71 -1.19 -4.93
C SER A 4 16.38 -1.88 -4.59
N GLN A 5 16.43 -3.15 -4.20
CA GLN A 5 15.30 -3.82 -3.57
C GLN A 5 15.84 -4.86 -2.58
N ARG A 6 15.82 -4.53 -1.29
CA ARG A 6 16.41 -5.35 -0.22
C ARG A 6 15.33 -5.91 0.71
N ALA A 7 15.67 -6.97 1.45
CA ALA A 7 14.81 -7.57 2.49
C ALA A 7 13.34 -7.77 2.05
N ARG A 8 13.15 -8.26 0.82
CA ARG A 8 11.83 -8.49 0.25
C ARG A 8 11.14 -9.64 0.97
N VAL A 9 9.93 -9.38 1.44
CA VAL A 9 9.03 -10.39 2.02
C VAL A 9 7.82 -10.53 1.11
N ASP A 10 7.54 -11.75 0.68
CA ASP A 10 6.38 -12.08 -0.15
C ASP A 10 5.26 -12.66 0.74
N TYR A 11 4.08 -12.06 0.68
CA TYR A 11 2.92 -12.42 1.50
C TYR A 11 1.87 -13.23 0.72
N THR A 12 2.18 -13.69 -0.50
CA THR A 12 1.28 -14.49 -1.34
C THR A 12 0.86 -15.81 -0.69
N PHE A 13 1.69 -16.40 0.17
CA PHE A 13 1.31 -17.59 0.94
C PHE A 13 0.16 -17.30 1.91
N ARG A 14 0.19 -16.16 2.60
CA ARG A 14 -0.92 -15.73 3.49
C ARG A 14 -2.19 -15.48 2.68
N LYS A 15 -2.07 -14.87 1.50
CA LYS A 15 -3.19 -14.69 0.56
C LYS A 15 -3.83 -16.03 0.15
N ARG A 16 -2.99 -17.01 -0.22
CA ARG A 16 -3.44 -18.35 -0.61
C ARG A 16 -4.16 -19.06 0.55
N ALA A 17 -3.66 -18.94 1.77
CA ALA A 17 -4.31 -19.50 2.95
C ALA A 17 -5.70 -18.88 3.18
N THR A 18 -5.82 -17.54 3.12
CA THR A 18 -7.12 -16.85 3.24
C THR A 18 -8.12 -17.29 2.18
N LEU A 19 -7.69 -17.39 0.92
CA LEU A 19 -8.55 -17.86 -0.17
C LEU A 19 -8.96 -19.33 0.01
N THR A 20 -8.05 -20.17 0.49
CA THR A 20 -8.35 -21.58 0.76
C THR A 20 -9.40 -21.71 1.86
N ALA A 21 -9.23 -20.98 2.96
CA ALA A 21 -10.20 -20.95 4.06
C ALA A 21 -11.58 -20.44 3.60
N LEU A 22 -11.62 -19.39 2.78
CA LEU A 22 -12.86 -18.86 2.20
C LEU A 22 -13.56 -19.89 1.31
N PHE A 23 -12.85 -20.53 0.39
CA PHE A 23 -13.45 -21.51 -0.53
C PHE A 23 -13.82 -22.83 0.15
N GLN A 24 -13.21 -23.15 1.30
CA GLN A 24 -13.60 -24.27 2.15
C GLN A 24 -14.73 -23.93 3.13
N GLY A 25 -15.21 -22.68 3.15
CA GLY A 25 -16.26 -22.23 4.06
C GLY A 25 -15.81 -22.07 5.52
N LEU A 26 -14.49 -22.07 5.77
CA LEU A 26 -13.89 -21.86 7.10
C LEU A 26 -13.79 -20.37 7.48
N SER A 27 -14.02 -19.47 6.52
CA SER A 27 -14.04 -18.02 6.70
C SER A 27 -15.17 -17.44 5.85
N SER A 28 -15.83 -16.40 6.35
CA SER A 28 -16.91 -15.75 5.60
C SER A 28 -16.36 -14.78 4.57
N ALA A 29 -17.16 -14.47 3.54
CA ALA A 29 -16.81 -13.41 2.59
C ALA A 29 -16.70 -12.03 3.25
N MET A 30 -17.40 -11.79 4.37
CA MET A 30 -17.29 -10.55 5.13
C MET A 30 -15.93 -10.44 5.83
N ASP A 31 -15.42 -11.53 6.38
CA ASP A 31 -14.09 -11.56 7.02
C ASP A 31 -12.96 -11.40 5.98
N ALA A 32 -13.14 -11.99 4.80
CA ALA A 32 -12.15 -11.91 3.72
C ALA A 32 -12.21 -10.58 2.94
N CYS A 33 -13.35 -9.88 2.96
CA CYS A 33 -13.59 -8.65 2.22
C CYS A 33 -13.90 -7.47 3.14
N ASP A 34 -13.02 -7.27 4.11
CA ASP A 34 -13.16 -6.35 5.23
C ASP A 34 -12.43 -5.01 5.03
N ALA A 35 -12.02 -4.67 3.80
CA ALA A 35 -11.25 -3.45 3.55
C ALA A 35 -11.97 -2.20 4.08
N ASP A 36 -11.29 -1.52 5.02
CA ASP A 36 -11.78 -0.30 5.63
C ASP A 36 -12.16 0.76 4.56
N PRO A 37 -13.23 1.55 4.76
CA PRO A 37 -13.63 2.59 3.82
C PRO A 37 -12.51 3.57 3.43
N TYR A 38 -11.58 3.88 4.33
CA TYR A 38 -10.41 4.70 4.04
C TYR A 38 -9.45 4.01 3.09
N LEU A 39 -9.17 2.72 3.28
CA LEU A 39 -8.32 1.93 2.38
C LEU A 39 -8.93 1.84 0.98
N ARG A 40 -10.24 1.63 0.87
CA ARG A 40 -10.95 1.65 -0.41
C ARG A 40 -10.92 3.04 -1.08
N ARG A 41 -11.00 4.11 -0.29
CA ARG A 41 -10.87 5.47 -0.79
C ARG A 41 -9.46 5.75 -1.32
N ALA A 42 -8.44 5.36 -0.55
CA ALA A 42 -7.05 5.43 -0.97
C ALA A 42 -6.82 4.67 -2.28
N ALA A 43 -7.31 3.43 -2.36
CA ALA A 43 -7.31 2.59 -3.55
C ALA A 43 -7.93 3.27 -4.77
N LYS A 44 -9.03 4.00 -4.58
CA LYS A 44 -9.71 4.72 -5.67
C LYS A 44 -8.93 5.92 -6.19
N PHE A 45 -8.26 6.68 -5.33
CA PHE A 45 -7.65 7.97 -5.69
C PHE A 45 -6.12 7.92 -5.90
N HIS A 46 -5.43 6.98 -5.24
CA HIS A 46 -3.98 6.88 -5.25
C HIS A 46 -3.47 5.50 -5.71
N GLY A 47 -4.37 4.53 -5.92
CA GLY A 47 -4.00 3.18 -6.34
C GLY A 47 -3.71 3.06 -7.83
N GLU A 48 -2.81 2.16 -8.18
CA GLU A 48 -2.55 1.78 -9.57
C GLU A 48 -3.42 0.58 -9.96
N ARG A 49 -4.07 0.64 -11.12
CA ARG A 49 -4.91 -0.47 -11.61
C ARG A 49 -4.03 -1.66 -11.99
N THR A 50 -4.48 -2.85 -11.64
CA THR A 50 -3.83 -4.10 -12.03
C THR A 50 -4.65 -4.84 -13.07
N ASP A 51 -4.01 -5.64 -13.92
CA ASP A 51 -4.70 -6.47 -14.92
C ASP A 51 -5.36 -7.72 -14.33
N ARG A 52 -5.15 -7.97 -13.03
CA ARG A 52 -5.65 -9.16 -12.33
C ARG A 52 -7.11 -8.97 -11.92
N SER A 53 -7.92 -10.02 -12.06
CA SER A 53 -9.26 -10.05 -11.49
C SER A 53 -9.22 -10.30 -9.98
N CYS A 54 -10.18 -9.74 -9.24
CA CYS A 54 -10.39 -10.04 -7.83
C CYS A 54 -10.63 -11.56 -7.65
N PRO A 55 -9.91 -12.23 -6.73
CA PRO A 55 -10.06 -13.66 -6.52
C PRO A 55 -11.44 -14.04 -5.94
N VAL A 56 -12.12 -13.10 -5.27
CA VAL A 56 -13.43 -13.30 -4.64
C VAL A 56 -14.57 -12.99 -5.61
N CYS A 57 -14.70 -11.73 -6.05
CA CYS A 57 -15.84 -11.29 -6.87
C CYS A 57 -15.58 -11.27 -8.39
N ARG A 58 -14.36 -11.64 -8.84
CA ARG A 58 -13.94 -11.66 -10.26
C ARG A 58 -13.97 -10.32 -11.00
N SER A 59 -14.31 -9.23 -10.32
CA SER A 59 -14.23 -7.86 -10.87
C SER A 59 -12.81 -7.49 -11.31
N LYS A 60 -12.71 -6.65 -12.34
CA LYS A 60 -11.47 -6.03 -12.82
C LYS A 60 -11.10 -4.74 -12.07
N LYS A 61 -11.82 -4.37 -11.01
CA LYS A 61 -11.52 -3.19 -10.17
C LYS A 61 -10.49 -3.48 -9.07
N MET A 62 -9.46 -4.24 -9.43
CA MET A 62 -8.34 -4.56 -8.56
C MET A 62 -7.26 -3.50 -8.70
N VAL A 63 -6.84 -2.93 -7.58
CA VAL A 63 -5.81 -1.91 -7.53
C VAL A 63 -4.71 -2.29 -6.56
N GLU A 64 -3.53 -1.71 -6.75
CA GLU A 64 -2.37 -1.87 -5.88
C GLU A 64 -2.00 -0.50 -5.30
N LEU A 65 -1.82 -0.46 -3.99
CA LEU A 65 -1.35 0.68 -3.22
C LEU A 65 0.05 0.39 -2.71
N ARG A 66 0.88 1.43 -2.61
CA ARG A 66 2.22 1.30 -2.04
C ARG A 66 2.40 2.32 -0.93
N TYR A 67 2.42 1.84 0.31
CA TYR A 67 2.67 2.68 1.48
C TYR A 67 4.15 2.72 1.80
N THR A 68 4.69 3.92 2.03
CA THR A 68 6.09 4.12 2.40
C THR A 68 6.25 4.44 3.87
N PHE A 69 7.12 3.72 4.58
CA PHE A 69 7.43 3.96 5.98
C PHE A 69 8.93 3.98 6.22
N GLY A 70 9.41 4.88 7.05
CA GLY A 70 10.81 4.92 7.45
C GLY A 70 11.12 6.17 8.26
N ASP A 71 12.05 6.06 9.21
CA ASP A 71 12.39 7.16 10.11
C ASP A 71 12.97 8.37 9.36
N GLN A 72 13.64 8.11 8.24
CA GLN A 72 14.23 9.13 7.38
C GLN A 72 13.21 9.89 6.52
N LEU A 73 12.00 9.36 6.37
CA LEU A 73 10.93 10.04 5.63
C LEU A 73 10.34 11.18 6.47
N GLY A 74 10.49 11.16 7.79
CA GLY A 74 9.88 12.14 8.68
C GLY A 74 8.37 12.24 8.46
N GLN A 75 7.89 13.42 8.06
CA GLN A 75 6.46 13.67 7.79
C GLN A 75 5.88 12.92 6.58
N TYR A 76 6.75 12.39 5.71
CA TYR A 76 6.32 11.61 4.53
C TYR A 76 6.12 10.12 4.84
N SER A 77 6.42 9.68 6.06
CA SER A 77 6.17 8.31 6.51
C SER A 77 4.66 8.04 6.61
N GLY A 78 4.23 6.86 6.16
CA GLY A 78 2.83 6.45 6.07
C GLY A 78 2.07 6.92 4.84
N ARG A 79 2.72 7.63 3.90
CA ARG A 79 2.07 8.12 2.69
C ARG A 79 2.05 7.07 1.57
N ILE A 80 1.12 7.25 0.63
CA ILE A 80 0.99 6.40 -0.56
C ILE A 80 1.82 7.02 -1.67
N LYS A 81 2.57 6.18 -2.39
CA LYS A 81 3.42 6.60 -3.50
C LYS A 81 3.24 5.72 -4.72
N ASN A 82 3.32 6.31 -5.90
CA ASN A 82 3.32 5.57 -7.17
C ASN A 82 4.74 5.04 -7.51
N LEU A 83 4.85 4.21 -8.53
CA LEU A 83 6.14 3.63 -8.92
C LEU A 83 7.21 4.66 -9.30
N GLU A 84 6.82 5.78 -9.91
CA GLU A 84 7.74 6.83 -10.34
C GLU A 84 8.30 7.58 -9.12
N GLU A 85 7.44 8.01 -8.20
CA GLU A 85 7.84 8.64 -6.95
C GLU A 85 8.78 7.73 -6.14
N LEU A 86 8.45 6.43 -6.03
CA LEU A 86 9.31 5.46 -5.35
C LEU A 86 10.70 5.34 -5.99
N ARG A 87 10.79 5.50 -7.32
CA ARG A 87 12.06 5.43 -8.04
C ARG A 87 12.94 6.65 -7.80
N ASP A 88 12.36 7.80 -7.54
CA ASP A 88 13.11 9.01 -7.18
C ASP A 88 13.52 8.93 -5.71
N MET A 89 12.59 8.53 -4.84
CA MET A 89 12.81 8.42 -3.40
C MET A 89 13.95 7.46 -3.02
N GLN A 90 14.16 6.35 -3.76
CA GLN A 90 15.30 5.43 -3.49
C GLN A 90 16.68 6.07 -3.65
N SER A 91 16.78 7.23 -4.33
CA SER A 91 18.03 7.99 -4.48
C SER A 91 18.12 9.16 -3.50
N GLU A 92 16.98 9.65 -3.01
CA GLU A 92 16.89 10.77 -2.07
C GLU A 92 17.03 10.32 -0.60
N PHE A 93 16.41 9.19 -0.27
CA PHE A 93 16.37 8.65 1.09
C PHE A 93 17.29 7.43 1.19
N GLY A 94 17.94 7.30 2.33
CA GLY A 94 18.88 6.20 2.55
C GLY A 94 18.22 4.86 2.80
N GLU A 95 17.13 4.83 3.56
CA GLU A 95 16.36 3.61 3.75
C GLU A 95 14.90 3.92 4.11
N PHE A 96 13.99 3.24 3.40
CA PHE A 96 12.59 3.18 3.76
C PHE A 96 11.96 1.87 3.26
N ARG A 97 10.91 1.43 3.96
CA ARG A 97 10.12 0.25 3.64
C ARG A 97 8.90 0.62 2.82
N VAL A 98 8.66 -0.16 1.78
CA VAL A 98 7.45 -0.11 0.97
C VAL A 98 6.59 -1.31 1.30
N TYR A 99 5.29 -1.10 1.46
CA TYR A 99 4.28 -2.15 1.60
C TYR A 99 3.31 -2.08 0.43
N GLU A 100 3.29 -3.13 -0.38
CA GLU A 100 2.37 -3.27 -1.51
C GLU A 100 1.09 -3.96 -1.04
N VAL A 101 -0.03 -3.27 -1.14
CA VAL A 101 -1.34 -3.76 -0.72
C VAL A 101 -2.25 -3.80 -1.92
N GLU A 102 -2.81 -4.97 -2.23
CA GLU A 102 -3.84 -5.09 -3.24
C GLU A 102 -5.22 -4.85 -2.61
N VAL A 103 -6.11 -4.16 -3.33
CA VAL A 103 -7.45 -3.81 -2.85
C VAL A 103 -8.46 -3.96 -4.00
N CYS A 104 -9.60 -4.58 -3.75
CA CYS A 104 -10.73 -4.60 -4.67
C CYS A 104 -11.74 -3.50 -4.29
N ASN A 105 -11.94 -2.54 -5.19
CA ASN A 105 -12.88 -1.45 -4.96
C ASN A 105 -14.36 -1.86 -5.01
N ASP A 106 -14.68 -3.08 -5.47
CA ASP A 106 -16.05 -3.59 -5.50
C ASP A 106 -16.43 -4.34 -4.22
N CYS A 107 -15.77 -5.46 -3.93
CA CYS A 107 -16.16 -6.31 -2.81
C CYS A 107 -15.49 -5.96 -1.48
N GLY A 108 -14.38 -5.19 -1.49
CA GLY A 108 -13.61 -4.90 -0.26
C GLY A 108 -12.54 -5.94 0.07
N TRP A 109 -12.17 -6.82 -0.86
CA TRP A 109 -10.99 -7.67 -0.72
C TRP A 109 -9.74 -6.80 -0.51
N ASN A 110 -8.89 -7.12 0.46
CA ASN A 110 -7.56 -6.53 0.57
C ASN A 110 -6.53 -7.55 1.03
N HIS A 111 -5.29 -7.40 0.58
CA HIS A 111 -4.20 -8.23 1.08
C HIS A 111 -2.84 -7.55 0.89
N LEU A 112 -1.95 -7.65 1.86
CA LEU A 112 -0.54 -7.29 1.68
C LEU A 112 0.10 -8.30 0.71
N THR A 113 0.70 -7.84 -0.39
CA THR A 113 1.31 -8.72 -1.41
C THR A 113 2.80 -8.85 -1.19
N ALA A 114 3.48 -7.73 -0.94
CA ALA A 114 4.91 -7.70 -0.69
C ALA A 114 5.29 -6.57 0.27
N SER A 115 6.44 -6.71 0.93
CA SER A 115 7.15 -5.58 1.50
C SER A 115 8.63 -5.65 1.15
N PHE A 116 9.30 -4.50 1.01
CA PHE A 116 10.74 -4.44 0.71
C PHE A 116 11.33 -3.11 1.14
N LEU A 117 12.65 -3.08 1.31
CA LEU A 117 13.41 -1.86 1.55
C LEU A 117 13.91 -1.27 0.23
N LEU A 118 13.77 0.03 0.09
CA LEU A 118 14.38 0.87 -0.94
C LEU A 118 15.44 1.79 -0.31
N GLY A 119 16.43 2.17 -1.11
CA GLY A 119 17.54 3.04 -0.70
C GLY A 119 18.86 2.30 -0.49
N ASP A 120 19.93 3.07 -0.31
CA ASP A 120 21.31 2.62 -0.19
C ASP A 120 21.71 2.06 1.19
N GLY A 121 20.83 2.14 2.19
CA GLY A 121 21.07 1.68 3.56
C GLY A 121 21.87 2.67 4.43
N VAL A 122 22.24 3.85 3.91
CA VAL A 122 23.04 4.83 4.65
C VAL A 122 22.12 5.73 5.48
N ASN A 123 22.40 5.87 6.78
CA ASN A 123 21.53 6.68 7.63
C ASN A 123 21.67 8.20 7.35
N ARG A 124 20.61 8.87 6.89
CA ARG A 124 20.54 10.32 6.64
C ARG A 124 19.54 10.98 7.59
N LYS A 125 19.81 12.24 8.00
CA LYS A 125 18.86 13.01 8.80
C LYS A 125 17.58 13.24 7.99
N PRO A 126 16.38 13.07 8.60
CA PRO A 126 15.13 13.33 7.92
C PRO A 126 15.04 14.79 7.45
N PRO A 127 14.38 15.06 6.32
CA PRO A 127 14.20 16.43 5.83
C PRO A 127 13.47 17.27 6.90
N ARG A 128 13.84 18.56 7.02
CA ARG A 128 13.16 19.48 7.92
C ARG A 128 11.67 19.53 7.54
N ARG A 129 10.78 19.41 8.55
CA ARG A 129 9.33 19.54 8.37
C ARG A 129 9.00 20.78 7.56
N SER A 130 8.45 20.59 6.36
CA SER A 130 7.86 21.64 5.53
C SER A 130 6.36 21.39 5.47
N LYS A 131 5.51 22.41 5.65
CA LYS A 131 4.05 22.20 5.53
C LYS A 131 3.73 21.67 4.12
N THR A 132 3.07 20.52 4.02
CA THR A 132 2.58 20.00 2.74
C THR A 132 1.06 20.15 2.63
N ILE A 133 0.54 20.16 1.40
CA ILE A 133 -0.90 20.28 1.10
C ILE A 133 -1.69 19.14 1.78
N GLU A 134 -1.08 17.97 1.93
CA GLU A 134 -1.66 16.80 2.60
C GLU A 134 -1.77 16.94 4.14
N ASP A 135 -1.15 17.97 4.73
CA ASP A 135 -1.26 18.30 6.15
C ASP A 135 -2.37 19.34 6.44
N GLU A 136 -3.13 19.79 5.42
CA GLU A 136 -4.31 20.60 5.69
C GLU A 136 -5.36 19.75 6.44
N PRO A 137 -5.77 20.15 7.65
CA PRO A 137 -6.81 19.43 8.37
C PRO A 137 -8.06 19.45 7.50
N LEU A 138 -8.60 18.26 7.21
CA LEU A 138 -9.86 18.07 6.51
C LEU A 138 -10.91 18.98 7.17
N GLN A 139 -11.18 20.12 6.55
CA GLN A 139 -12.06 21.13 7.11
C GLN A 139 -13.41 20.45 7.38
N ARG A 140 -13.80 20.40 8.65
CA ARG A 140 -15.14 20.00 9.07
C ARG A 140 -16.13 20.89 8.33
N ARG A 141 -16.71 20.40 7.24
CA ARG A 141 -17.91 21.00 6.66
C ARG A 141 -19.10 20.52 7.50
N SER A 142 -19.27 21.21 8.63
CA SER A 142 -20.55 21.28 9.34
C SER A 142 -21.30 22.48 8.77
N GLY A 143 -22.50 22.26 8.25
CA GLY A 143 -23.36 23.30 7.68
C GLY A 143 -24.29 22.73 6.64
#